data_AF-A0A933J3L7-F1
#
_entry.id   AF-A0A933J3L7-F1
#
_cell.length_a   1.000
_cell.length_b   1.000
_cell.length_c   1.000
_cell.angle_alpha   90.00
_cell.angle_beta   90.00
_cell.angle_gamma   90.00
#
_symmetry.space_group_name_H-M   'P 1'
#
loop_
_entity.id
_entity.type
_entity.pdbx_description
1 polymer ?
#
loop_
_entity_poly.entity_id
_entity_poly.type
_entity_poly.pdbx_seq_one_letter_code
_entity_poly.pdbx_strand_id
1 'polypeptide(L)'
;MVEPIGLNQKMLAVRALADGKGFSSNPERIWEMLALIHTEVSEATDAYKKGEPVEHVGEELTDAIIRILHLMSALDLDAEALFEAKMKKNWARPYKYNTVRGG
;
A
#
# COMPACT_ATOMS: atom_id res chain seq x y z
N MET A 1 7.92 -19.61 -17.19
CA MET A 1 7.23 -18.39 -16.76
C MET A 1 7.40 -18.32 -15.26
N VAL A 2 7.93 -17.22 -14.73
CA VAL A 2 8.03 -17.03 -13.27
C VAL A 2 6.62 -16.68 -12.78
N GLU A 3 6.08 -17.42 -11.80
CA GLU A 3 4.81 -17.03 -11.21
C GLU A 3 4.96 -15.66 -10.55
N PRO A 4 4.02 -14.73 -10.78
CA PRO A 4 4.03 -13.45 -10.09
C PRO A 4 4.02 -13.66 -8.57
N ILE A 5 4.96 -13.02 -7.87
CA ILE A 5 5.03 -13.04 -6.41
C ILE A 5 3.74 -12.41 -5.85
N GLY A 6 2.98 -13.18 -5.06
CA GLY A 6 1.75 -12.75 -4.40
C GLY A 6 1.96 -11.70 -3.30
N LEU A 7 0.89 -11.03 -2.90
CA LEU A 7 0.94 -9.94 -1.91
C LEU A 7 1.47 -10.42 -0.55
N ASN A 8 1.12 -11.63 -0.12
CA ASN A 8 1.59 -12.15 1.16
C ASN A 8 3.10 -12.39 1.15
N GLN A 9 3.68 -12.82 0.02
CA GLN A 9 5.13 -12.97 -0.08
C GLN A 9 5.86 -11.61 -0.08
N LYS A 10 5.28 -10.58 -0.71
CA LYS A 10 5.79 -9.20 -0.61
C LYS A 10 5.70 -8.68 0.83
N MET A 11 4.58 -8.92 1.50
CA MET A 11 4.37 -8.53 2.90
C MET A 11 5.41 -9.18 3.83
N LEU A 12 5.73 -10.47 3.63
CA LEU A 12 6.80 -11.14 4.38
C LEU A 12 8.17 -10.51 4.15
N ALA A 13 8.50 -10.15 2.90
CA ALA A 13 9.75 -9.45 2.59
C ALA A 13 9.82 -8.06 3.25
N VAL A 14 8.72 -7.31 3.23
CA VAL A 14 8.59 -6.02 3.92
C VAL A 14 8.73 -6.18 5.42
N ARG A 15 8.11 -7.21 6.02
CA ARG A 15 8.25 -7.48 7.46
C ARG A 15 9.70 -7.79 7.84
N ALA A 16 10.37 -8.64 7.07
CA ALA A 16 11.78 -8.94 7.30
C ALA A 16 12.68 -7.70 7.18
N LEU A 17 12.40 -6.80 6.22
CA LEU A 17 13.08 -5.51 6.11
C LEU A 17 12.82 -4.63 7.33
N ALA A 18 11.56 -4.52 7.77
CA ALA A 18 11.17 -3.70 8.91
C ALA A 18 11.86 -4.16 10.20
N ASP A 19 11.82 -5.46 10.47
CA ASP A 19 12.48 -6.09 11.62
C ASP A 19 14.01 -5.89 11.56
N GLY A 20 14.62 -6.12 10.38
CA GLY A 20 16.06 -5.95 10.18
C GLY A 20 16.55 -4.50 10.30
N LYS A 21 15.67 -3.52 10.13
CA LYS A 21 15.94 -2.09 10.30
C LYS A 21 15.47 -1.54 11.66
N GLY A 22 14.88 -2.37 12.51
CA GLY A 22 14.41 -1.98 13.84
C GLY A 22 13.14 -1.13 13.85
N PHE A 23 12.33 -1.19 12.79
CA PHE A 23 11.02 -0.54 12.77
C PHE A 23 10.05 -1.33 13.65
N SER A 24 9.29 -0.61 14.48
CA SER A 24 8.36 -1.23 15.43
C SER A 24 7.08 -1.68 14.73
N SER A 25 6.58 -2.86 15.10
CA SER A 25 5.23 -3.34 14.81
C SER A 25 4.32 -3.34 16.06
N ASN A 26 4.59 -2.45 17.03
CA ASN A 26 3.78 -2.34 18.25
C ASN A 26 2.35 -1.87 17.91
N PRO A 27 1.30 -2.60 18.33
CA PRO A 27 -0.09 -2.18 18.15
C PRO A 27 -0.43 -0.76 18.63
N GLU A 28 0.30 -0.21 19.60
CA GLU A 28 0.11 1.17 20.09
C GLU A 28 0.50 2.23 19.05
N ARG A 29 1.29 1.85 18.04
CA ARG A 29 1.83 2.73 17.00
C ARG A 29 1.05 2.67 15.67
N ILE A 30 -0.07 1.94 15.62
CA ILE A 30 -0.86 1.77 14.40
C ILE A 30 -1.28 3.12 13.80
N TRP A 31 -1.64 4.09 14.64
CA TRP A 31 -1.99 5.43 14.18
C TRP A 31 -0.79 6.18 13.54
N GLU A 32 0.42 5.98 14.06
CA GLU A 32 1.65 6.53 13.48
C GLU A 32 1.94 5.88 12.13
N MET A 33 1.78 4.56 12.04
CA MET A 33 1.96 3.82 10.79
C MET A 33 0.97 4.28 9.71
N LEU A 34 -0.29 4.54 10.10
CA LEU A 34 -1.28 5.16 9.21
C LEU A 34 -0.84 6.55 8.75
N ALA A 35 -0.36 7.39 9.67
CA ALA A 35 0.14 8.73 9.33
C ALA A 35 1.35 8.69 8.37
N LEU A 36 2.26 7.71 8.53
CA LEU A 36 3.39 7.51 7.61
C LEU A 36 2.95 7.07 6.21
N ILE A 37 1.82 6.39 6.04
CA ILE A 37 1.28 6.13 4.69
C ILE A 37 0.88 7.46 4.02
N HIS A 38 0.33 8.41 4.77
CA HIS A 38 -0.04 9.72 4.24
C HIS A 38 1.17 10.55 3.82
N THR A 39 2.34 10.38 4.45
CA THR A 39 3.55 11.09 4.04
C THR A 39 3.99 10.66 2.65
N GLU A 40 4.09 9.37 2.37
CA GLU A 40 4.59 8.88 1.07
C GLU A 40 3.63 9.28 -0.07
N VAL A 41 2.31 9.30 0.21
CA VAL A 41 1.30 9.79 -0.75
C VAL A 41 1.43 11.31 -0.99
N SER A 42 1.81 12.07 0.04
CA SER A 42 2.06 13.52 -0.09
C SER A 42 3.33 13.79 -0.89
N GLU A 43 4.38 12.99 -0.69
CA GLU A 43 5.63 13.05 -1.45
C GLU A 43 5.38 12.74 -2.93
N ALA A 44 4.63 11.68 -3.25
CA ALA A 44 4.20 11.37 -4.62
C ALA A 44 3.42 12.54 -5.26
N THR A 45 2.55 13.19 -4.49
CA THR A 45 1.75 14.34 -4.95
C THR A 45 2.65 15.55 -5.24
N ASP A 46 3.61 15.83 -4.38
CA ASP A 46 4.52 16.95 -4.52
C ASP A 46 5.50 16.73 -5.69
N ALA A 47 6.06 15.53 -5.85
CA ALA A 47 6.90 15.15 -6.99
C ALA A 47 6.16 15.38 -8.31
N TYR A 48 4.91 14.92 -8.41
CA TYR A 48 4.09 15.13 -9.60
C TYR A 48 3.82 16.62 -9.86
N LYS A 49 3.45 17.39 -8.84
CA LYS A 49 3.16 18.82 -8.98
C LYS A 49 4.38 19.65 -9.37
N LYS A 50 5.58 19.23 -8.97
CA LYS A 50 6.85 19.89 -9.34
C LYS A 50 7.33 19.51 -10.74
N GLY A 51 6.66 18.57 -11.41
CA GLY A 51 7.05 18.10 -12.75
C GLY A 51 8.30 17.21 -12.71
N GLU A 52 8.52 16.50 -11.61
CA GLU A 52 9.61 15.54 -11.48
C GLU A 52 9.37 14.30 -12.37
N PRO A 53 10.41 13.50 -12.67
CA PRO A 53 10.25 12.29 -13.48
C PRO A 53 9.19 11.35 -12.91
N VAL A 54 8.40 10.73 -13.80
CA VAL A 54 7.32 9.82 -13.39
C VAL A 54 7.85 8.58 -12.66
N GLU A 55 9.12 8.23 -12.90
CA GLU A 55 9.84 7.20 -12.18
C GLU A 55 9.93 7.54 -10.69
N HIS A 56 10.22 8.80 -10.34
CA HIS A 56 10.29 9.23 -8.95
C HIS A 56 8.89 9.25 -8.29
N VAL A 57 7.86 9.68 -9.01
CA VAL A 57 6.47 9.52 -8.53
C VAL A 57 6.14 8.04 -8.26
N GLY A 58 6.64 7.13 -9.12
CA GLY A 58 6.49 5.68 -8.95
C GLY A 58 7.23 5.12 -7.75
N GLU A 59 8.41 5.66 -7.41
CA GLU A 59 9.16 5.33 -6.19
C GLU A 59 8.33 5.68 -4.94
N GLU A 60 7.81 6.90 -4.86
CA GLU A 60 6.99 7.35 -3.71
C GLU A 60 5.69 6.55 -3.54
N LEU A 61 5.04 6.19 -4.65
CA LEU A 61 3.89 5.28 -4.62
C LEU A 61 4.29 3.87 -4.16
N THR A 62 5.50 3.43 -4.47
CA THR A 62 6.03 2.14 -4.02
C THR A 62 6.32 2.18 -2.52
N ASP A 63 6.86 3.28 -2.01
CA ASP A 63 7.05 3.48 -0.57
C ASP A 63 5.71 3.47 0.17
N ALA A 64 4.67 4.08 -0.37
CA ALA A 64 3.31 3.95 0.17
C ALA A 64 2.83 2.49 0.24
N ILE A 65 3.08 1.69 -0.81
CA ILE A 65 2.77 0.25 -0.82
C ILE A 65 3.54 -0.49 0.27
N ILE A 66 4.83 -0.19 0.45
CA ILE A 66 5.67 -0.81 1.50
C ILE A 66 5.11 -0.47 2.89
N ARG A 67 4.72 0.79 3.14
CA ARG A 67 4.11 1.20 4.42
C ARG A 67 2.79 0.49 4.67
N ILE A 68 1.94 0.35 3.65
CA ILE A 68 0.67 -0.38 3.75
C ILE A 68 0.93 -1.84 4.09
N LEU A 69 1.84 -2.52 3.38
CA LEU A 69 2.16 -3.93 3.65
C LEU A 69 2.79 -4.14 5.03
N HIS A 70 3.64 -3.21 5.48
CA HIS A 70 4.18 -3.26 6.84
C HIS A 70 3.06 -3.16 7.88
N LEU A 71 2.11 -2.24 7.69
CA LEU A 71 0.95 -2.09 8.57
C LEU A 71 0.04 -3.33 8.55
N MET A 72 -0.24 -3.90 7.37
CA MET A 72 -1.02 -5.13 7.26
C MET A 72 -0.34 -6.29 7.99
N SER A 73 0.99 -6.40 7.91
CA SER A 73 1.76 -7.38 8.68
C SER A 73 1.70 -7.13 10.19
N ALA A 74 1.78 -5.87 10.64
CA ALA A 74 1.67 -5.52 12.05
C ALA A 74 0.28 -5.82 12.63
N LEU A 75 -0.75 -5.80 11.78
CA LEU A 75 -2.14 -6.13 12.11
C LEU A 75 -2.49 -7.61 11.90
N ASP A 76 -1.53 -8.46 11.52
CA ASP A 76 -1.73 -9.89 11.23
C ASP A 76 -2.82 -10.15 10.18
N LEU A 77 -2.86 -9.32 9.13
CA LEU A 77 -3.84 -9.42 8.05
C LEU A 77 -3.32 -10.25 6.87
N ASP A 78 -4.22 -11.04 6.27
CA ASP A 78 -3.97 -11.70 4.99
C ASP A 78 -4.19 -10.71 3.82
N ALA A 79 -3.10 -10.14 3.32
CA ALA A 79 -3.15 -9.11 2.29
C ALA A 79 -3.66 -9.63 0.95
N GLU A 80 -3.27 -10.86 0.58
CA GLU A 80 -3.71 -11.52 -0.65
C GLU A 80 -5.22 -11.77 -0.61
N ALA A 81 -5.72 -12.42 0.44
CA ALA A 81 -7.14 -12.75 0.56
C ALA A 81 -8.02 -11.49 0.60
N LEU A 82 -7.59 -10.44 1.31
CA LEU A 82 -8.30 -9.16 1.35
C LEU A 82 -8.36 -8.50 -0.04
N PHE A 83 -7.25 -8.52 -0.77
CA PHE A 83 -7.18 -7.98 -2.13
C PHE A 83 -8.09 -8.75 -3.08
N GLU A 84 -8.01 -10.09 -3.10
CA GLU A 84 -8.85 -10.94 -3.94
C GLU A 84 -10.34 -10.75 -3.64
N ALA A 85 -10.73 -10.77 -2.37
CA ALA A 85 -12.11 -10.54 -1.95
C ALA A 85 -12.61 -9.16 -2.39
N LYS A 86 -11.78 -8.13 -2.25
CA LYS A 86 -12.10 -6.76 -2.67
C LYS A 86 -12.23 -6.66 -4.19
N MET A 87 -11.34 -7.28 -4.94
CA MET A 87 -11.37 -7.31 -6.41
C MET A 87 -12.61 -8.03 -6.92
N LYS A 88 -12.94 -9.20 -6.37
CA LYS A 88 -14.18 -9.93 -6.70
C LYS A 88 -15.43 -9.07 -6.45
N LYS A 89 -15.48 -8.38 -5.30
CA LYS A 89 -16.58 -7.46 -4.97
C LYS A 89 -16.62 -6.26 -5.92
N ASN A 90 -15.47 -5.72 -6.33
CA ASN A 90 -15.41 -4.59 -7.25
C ASN A 90 -15.86 -4.96 -8.66
N TRP A 91 -15.47 -6.13 -9.17
CA TRP A 91 -15.92 -6.64 -10.48
C TRP A 91 -17.42 -6.95 -10.53
N ALA A 92 -18.02 -7.34 -9.41
CA ALA A 92 -19.46 -7.54 -9.31
C ALA A 92 -20.28 -6.25 -9.29
N ARG A 93 -19.64 -5.07 -9.18
CA ARG A 93 -20.35 -3.79 -9.16
C ARG A 93 -20.76 -3.37 -10.58
N PRO A 94 -21.91 -2.70 -10.75
CA PRO A 94 -22.26 -2.05 -12.00
C PRO A 94 -21.17 -1.07 -12.46
N TYR A 95 -21.09 -0.85 -13.77
CA TYR A 95 -20.24 0.20 -14.33
C TYR A 95 -20.56 1.55 -13.68
N LYS A 96 -19.53 2.30 -13.25
CA LYS A 96 -19.66 3.59 -12.53
C LYS A 96 -20.44 3.50 -11.20
N TYR A 97 -20.39 2.37 -10.52
CA TYR A 97 -20.94 2.25 -9.17
C TYR A 97 -20.29 3.25 -8.20
N ASN A 98 -21.13 4.02 -7.50
CA ASN A 98 -20.73 5.05 -6.53
C ASN A 98 -19.90 6.21 -7.11
N THR A 99 -19.93 6.46 -8.42
CA THR A 99 -19.51 7.77 -8.93
C THR A 99 -20.64 8.76 -8.72
N VAL A 100 -20.53 9.61 -7.69
CA VAL A 100 -21.21 10.91 -7.72
C VAL A 100 -20.69 11.63 -8.96
N ARG A 101 -21.60 11.98 -9.87
CA ARG A 101 -21.26 12.66 -11.13
C ARG A 101 -20.40 13.89 -10.84
N GLY A 102 -19.24 14.01 -11.49
CA GLY A 102 -18.57 15.31 -11.70
C GLY A 102 -17.11 15.36 -11.26
N GLY A 103 -16.22 14.85 -12.13
CA GLY A 103 -14.89 15.40 -12.37
C GLY A 103 -14.76 15.57 -13.87
#